data_AF-W3V3V2-F1
#
_entry.id   AF-W3V3V2-F1
#
_cell.length_a   1.000
_cell.length_b   1.000
_cell.length_c   1.000
_cell.angle_alpha   90.00
_cell.angle_beta   90.00
_cell.angle_gamma   90.00
#
_symmetry.space_group_name_H-M   'P 1'
#
loop_
_entity.id
_entity.type
_entity.pdbx_description
1 polymer ?
#
loop_
_entity_poly.entity_id
_entity_poly.type
_entity_poly.pdbx_seq_one_letter_code
_entity_poly.pdbx_strand_id
1 'polypeptide(L)'
;MHDMISFTTQPHSVPSASLEEKKIIDLINRFIAQSDLNRPFEDIEHNVIRHGPQVSYPAFAMDKEREKVKKRGGIVKVVAEPGEFPVAIICKGKWIIANDIYELEKFYNKVGAKMKVSWRPGTGNPGFVPNPEKPGMARFSWKK
;
A
#
# COMPACT_ATOMS: atom_id res chain seq x y z
N MET A 1 1.28 6.11 2.20
CA MET A 1 2.07 4.95 2.65
C MET A 1 1.69 3.73 1.81
N HIS A 2 2.66 2.99 1.28
CA HIS A 2 2.40 1.87 0.35
C HIS A 2 2.15 0.53 1.05
N ASP A 3 2.87 0.21 2.12
CA ASP A 3 2.65 -0.99 2.91
C ASP A 3 3.07 -0.82 4.38
N MET A 4 2.57 -1.71 5.25
CA MET A 4 2.95 -1.84 6.65
C MET A 4 3.09 -3.32 6.98
N ILE A 5 4.25 -3.69 7.52
CA ILE A 5 4.56 -5.07 7.89
C ILE A 5 4.85 -5.12 9.39
N SER A 6 4.11 -5.96 10.11
CA SER A 6 4.37 -6.25 11.51
C SER A 6 5.29 -7.44 11.64
N PHE A 7 6.23 -7.34 12.58
CA PHE A 7 7.18 -8.39 12.95
C PHE A 7 6.96 -8.86 14.40
N THR A 8 5.82 -8.52 15.01
CA THR A 8 5.50 -8.90 16.40
C THR A 8 5.32 -10.40 16.58
N THR A 9 4.89 -11.09 15.51
CA THR A 9 4.78 -12.55 15.43
C THR A 9 5.44 -13.03 14.12
N GLN A 10 4.74 -13.84 13.32
CA GLN A 10 5.17 -14.10 11.94
C GLN A 10 5.02 -12.81 11.13
N PRO A 11 5.97 -12.47 10.23
CA PRO A 11 5.85 -11.30 9.38
C PRO A 11 4.55 -11.28 8.59
N HIS A 12 3.73 -10.26 8.80
CA HIS A 12 2.41 -10.13 8.16
C HIS A 12 2.08 -8.68 7.85
N SER A 13 1.17 -8.48 6.88
CA SER A 13 0.63 -7.16 6.58
C SER A 13 -0.29 -6.71 7.70
N VAL A 14 -0.11 -5.46 8.16
CA VAL A 14 -0.96 -4.86 9.19
C VAL A 14 -2.38 -4.71 8.64
N PRO A 15 -3.43 -5.20 9.33
CA PRO A 15 -4.81 -5.06 8.85
C PRO A 15 -5.27 -3.59 8.83
N SER A 16 -6.00 -3.19 7.79
CA SER A 16 -6.58 -1.84 7.68
C SER A 16 -7.57 -1.55 8.81
N ALA A 17 -7.60 -0.30 9.27
CA ALA A 17 -8.43 0.18 10.37
C ALA A 17 -8.24 -0.59 11.68
N SER A 18 -7.11 -1.29 11.84
CA SER A 18 -6.78 -1.99 13.08
C SER A 18 -6.19 -1.05 14.14
N LEU A 19 -6.26 -1.47 15.40
CA LEU A 19 -5.56 -0.78 16.49
C LEU A 19 -4.04 -0.75 16.26
N GLU A 20 -3.47 -1.75 15.57
CA GLU A 20 -2.06 -1.79 15.23
C GLU A 20 -1.69 -0.73 14.19
N GLU A 21 -2.49 -0.61 13.11
CA GLU A 21 -2.33 0.45 12.11
C GLU A 21 -2.38 1.84 12.77
N LYS A 22 -3.40 2.07 13.61
CA LYS A 22 -3.54 3.34 14.33
C LYS A 22 -2.32 3.63 15.21
N LYS A 23 -1.87 2.65 16.00
CA LYS A 23 -0.67 2.80 16.86
C LYS A 23 0.57 3.18 16.06
N ILE A 24 0.79 2.56 14.91
CA ILE A 24 1.94 2.85 14.04
C ILE A 24 1.86 4.27 13.50
N ILE A 25 0.70 4.67 12.97
CA ILE A 25 0.48 6.03 12.44
C ILE A 25 0.68 7.08 13.53
N ASP A 26 0.08 6.86 14.71
CA ASP A 26 0.17 7.78 15.84
C ASP A 26 1.62 7.95 16.29
N LEU A 27 2.37 6.85 16.38
CA LEU A 27 3.79 6.89 16.74
C LEU A 27 4.61 7.70 15.73
N ILE A 28 4.41 7.49 14.42
CA ILE A 28 5.13 8.22 13.38
C ILE A 28 4.83 9.72 13.48
N ASN A 29 3.56 10.12 13.55
CA ASN A 29 3.19 11.53 13.63
C ASN A 29 3.68 12.19 14.92
N ARG A 30 3.71 11.47 16.07
CA ARG A 30 4.30 11.99 17.31
C ARG A 30 5.79 12.32 17.16
N PHE A 31 6.56 11.44 16.52
CA PHE A 31 7.99 11.70 16.27
C PHE A 31 8.21 12.82 15.23
N ILE A 32 7.31 12.95 14.26
CA ILE A 32 7.33 14.08 13.32
C ILE A 32 7.05 15.39 14.06
N ALA A 33 6.02 15.45 14.92
CA ALA A 33 5.69 16.65 15.68
C ALA A 33 6.83 17.12 16.60
N GLN A 34 7.67 16.19 17.09
CA GLN A 34 8.88 16.52 17.83
C GLN A 34 9.97 17.19 16.96
N SER A 35 9.97 16.89 15.66
CA SER A 35 10.98 17.38 14.70
C SER A 35 10.49 18.58 13.88
N ASP A 36 9.17 18.73 13.71
CA ASP A 36 8.52 19.76 12.92
C ASP A 36 7.33 20.36 13.69
N LEU A 37 7.56 21.50 14.32
CA LEU A 37 6.58 22.21 15.16
C LEU A 37 5.36 22.71 14.37
N ASN A 38 5.43 22.79 13.04
CA ASN A 38 4.29 23.18 12.20
C ASN A 38 3.30 22.03 11.97
N ARG A 39 3.62 20.83 12.45
CA ARG A 39 2.77 19.64 12.33
C ARG A 39 2.55 19.00 13.71
N PRO A 40 1.86 19.70 14.64
CA PRO A 40 1.59 19.17 15.96
C PRO A 40 0.70 17.93 15.86
N PHE A 41 0.94 16.95 16.74
CA PHE A 41 0.27 15.65 16.69
C PHE A 41 -1.26 15.77 16.90
N GLU A 42 -1.66 16.71 17.74
CA GLU A 42 -3.05 16.99 18.11
C GLU A 42 -3.86 17.56 16.94
N ASP A 43 -3.18 18.16 15.96
CA ASP A 43 -3.79 18.68 14.75
C ASP A 43 -3.87 17.59 13.68
N ILE A 44 -4.97 16.84 13.72
CA ILE A 44 -5.22 15.70 12.85
C ILE A 44 -5.20 16.09 11.36
N GLU A 45 -5.57 17.33 11.03
CA GLU A 45 -5.63 17.81 9.65
C GLU A 45 -4.23 18.03 9.07
N HIS A 46 -3.28 18.40 9.92
CA HIS A 46 -1.88 18.69 9.55
C HIS A 46 -0.92 17.51 9.79
N ASN A 47 -1.41 16.39 10.32
CA ASN A 47 -0.64 15.16 10.43
C ASN A 47 -0.16 14.67 9.05
N VAL A 48 1.13 14.29 8.96
CA VAL A 48 1.75 13.84 7.71
C VAL A 48 1.18 12.50 7.26
N ILE A 49 1.00 11.57 8.19
CA ILE A 49 0.43 10.26 7.90
C ILE A 49 -1.02 10.25 8.37
N ARG A 50 -1.96 10.30 7.42
CA ARG A 50 -3.40 10.36 7.73
C ARG A 50 -4.14 9.04 7.63
N HIS A 51 -3.56 8.09 6.91
CA HIS A 51 -4.14 6.76 6.73
C HIS A 51 -3.03 5.74 6.51
N GLY A 52 -3.33 4.49 6.86
CA GLY A 52 -2.43 3.38 6.57
C GLY A 52 -2.44 2.99 5.09
N PRO A 53 -1.76 1.90 4.72
CA PRO A 53 -1.78 1.45 3.35
C PRO A 53 -3.19 0.96 3.02
N GLN A 54 -3.66 1.32 1.82
CA GLN A 54 -4.93 0.81 1.30
C GLN A 54 -4.77 -0.64 0.82
N VAL A 55 -4.38 -1.55 1.73
CA VAL A 55 -4.07 -2.96 1.44
C VAL A 55 -5.23 -3.71 0.80
N SER A 56 -6.47 -3.29 1.06
CA SER A 56 -7.67 -3.97 0.58
C SER A 56 -8.49 -3.18 -0.42
N TYR A 57 -8.11 -1.96 -0.87
CA TYR A 57 -8.98 -1.20 -1.77
C TYR A 57 -9.35 -1.98 -3.04
N PRO A 58 -8.41 -2.65 -3.74
CA PRO A 58 -8.76 -3.50 -4.86
C PRO A 58 -9.74 -4.60 -4.46
N ALA A 59 -9.49 -5.33 -3.37
CA ALA A 59 -10.33 -6.43 -2.87
C ALA A 59 -11.73 -5.96 -2.43
N PHE A 60 -11.80 -4.87 -1.67
CA PHE A 60 -13.04 -4.21 -1.24
C PHE A 60 -13.84 -3.68 -2.43
N ALA A 61 -13.17 -3.07 -3.41
CA ALA A 61 -13.79 -2.62 -4.65
C ALA A 61 -14.35 -3.81 -5.45
N MET A 62 -13.72 -4.98 -5.39
CA MET A 62 -14.28 -6.22 -5.98
C MET A 62 -15.50 -6.72 -5.23
N ASP A 63 -15.45 -6.74 -3.89
CA ASP A 63 -16.47 -7.37 -3.04
C ASP A 63 -17.72 -6.49 -2.88
N LYS A 64 -17.53 -5.19 -2.62
CA LYS A 64 -18.60 -4.26 -2.23
C LYS A 64 -19.02 -3.29 -3.32
N GLU A 65 -18.14 -2.97 -4.27
CA GLU A 65 -18.38 -1.90 -5.25
C GLU A 65 -18.33 -2.36 -6.72
N ARG A 66 -18.46 -3.67 -6.96
CA ARG A 66 -18.23 -4.28 -8.28
C ARG A 66 -18.93 -3.58 -9.44
N GLU A 67 -20.22 -3.25 -9.30
CA GLU A 67 -20.98 -2.57 -10.35
C GLU A 67 -20.51 -1.13 -10.56
N LYS A 68 -20.18 -0.41 -9.48
CA LYS A 68 -19.68 0.97 -9.54
C LYS A 68 -18.30 1.02 -10.20
N VAL A 69 -17.42 0.09 -9.87
CA VAL A 69 -16.08 -0.04 -10.46
C VAL A 69 -16.18 -0.35 -11.96
N LYS A 70 -17.09 -1.24 -12.37
CA LYS A 70 -17.36 -1.51 -13.79
C LYS A 70 -17.84 -0.25 -14.53
N LYS A 71 -18.82 0.48 -13.98
CA LYS A 71 -19.32 1.74 -14.57
C LYS A 71 -18.23 2.82 -14.68
N ARG A 72 -17.34 2.92 -13.68
CA ARG A 72 -16.19 3.83 -13.69
C ARG A 72 -15.10 3.40 -14.67
N GLY A 73 -15.08 2.14 -15.09
CA GLY A 73 -14.12 1.58 -16.02
C GLY A 73 -12.87 1.00 -15.34
N GLY A 74 -12.96 0.67 -14.05
CA GLY A 74 -11.85 0.12 -13.28
C GLY A 74 -11.58 0.86 -11.98
N ILE A 75 -10.52 0.42 -11.29
CA ILE A 75 -9.91 1.13 -10.17
C ILE A 75 -8.72 1.96 -10.66
N VAL A 76 -8.31 2.95 -9.88
CA VAL A 76 -7.12 3.74 -10.21
C VAL A 76 -5.88 2.85 -10.23
N LYS A 77 -5.11 2.88 -11.33
CA LYS A 77 -3.95 1.99 -11.55
C LYS A 77 -2.91 2.07 -10.43
N VAL A 78 -2.61 3.28 -9.95
CA VAL A 78 -1.62 3.49 -8.87
C VAL A 78 -2.02 2.90 -7.52
N VAL A 79 -3.32 2.60 -7.31
CA VAL A 79 -3.81 1.94 -6.10
C VAL A 79 -3.73 0.41 -6.22
N ALA A 80 -3.75 -0.09 -7.45
CA ALA A 80 -3.63 -1.52 -7.74
C ALA A 80 -2.17 -1.99 -7.77
N GLU A 81 -1.25 -1.10 -8.14
CA GLU A 81 0.17 -1.36 -8.36
C GLU A 81 1.02 -0.92 -7.15
N PRO A 82 2.29 -1.34 -7.04
CA PRO A 82 3.22 -0.87 -6.01
C PRO A 82 3.45 0.64 -6.01
N GLY A 83 3.05 1.32 -7.08
CA GLY A 83 3.34 2.72 -7.37
C GLY A 83 4.44 2.84 -8.42
N GLU A 84 4.87 4.07 -8.68
CA GLU A 84 6.07 4.33 -9.47
C GLU A 84 7.31 4.13 -8.60
N PHE A 85 8.34 3.50 -9.17
CA PHE A 85 9.63 3.37 -8.50
C PHE A 85 10.44 4.68 -8.60
N PRO A 86 11.28 5.00 -7.61
CA PRO A 86 11.71 4.17 -6.48
C PRO A 86 10.77 4.17 -5.27
N VAL A 87 10.81 3.09 -4.48
CA VAL A 87 10.06 2.96 -3.21
C VAL A 87 11.04 2.99 -2.03
N ALA A 88 10.80 3.91 -1.09
CA ALA A 88 11.54 3.98 0.16
C ALA A 88 10.95 3.04 1.22
N ILE A 89 11.82 2.32 1.92
CA ILE A 89 11.48 1.31 2.92
C ILE A 89 12.25 1.62 4.21
N ILE A 90 11.55 1.65 5.34
CA ILE A 90 12.17 1.69 6.67
C ILE A 90 11.96 0.34 7.32
N CYS A 91 13.05 -0.35 7.67
CA CYS A 91 12.98 -1.61 8.39
C CYS A 91 14.03 -1.65 9.49
N LYS A 92 13.59 -1.87 10.74
CA LYS A 92 14.47 -1.97 11.92
C LYS A 92 15.49 -0.81 12.02
N GLY A 93 15.03 0.42 11.79
CA GLY A 93 15.84 1.64 11.84
C GLY A 93 16.75 1.88 10.61
N LYS A 94 16.68 1.03 9.59
CA LYS A 94 17.49 1.19 8.36
C LYS A 94 16.60 1.61 7.19
N TRP A 95 17.04 2.66 6.50
CA TRP A 95 16.47 3.09 5.22
C TRP A 95 17.03 2.24 4.09
N ILE A 96 16.15 1.82 3.19
CA ILE A 96 16.44 1.07 1.98
C ILE A 96 15.63 1.72 0.86
N ILE A 97 16.22 1.82 -0.33
CA ILE A 97 15.53 2.26 -1.54
C ILE A 97 15.47 1.04 -2.46
N ALA A 98 14.27 0.65 -2.88
CA ALA A 98 14.07 -0.29 -3.97
C ALA A 98 13.82 0.52 -5.24
N ASN A 99 14.66 0.34 -6.25
CA ASN A 99 14.58 1.05 -7.54
C ASN A 99 13.68 0.34 -8.55
N ASP A 100 13.36 -0.91 -8.30
CA ASP A 100 12.45 -1.69 -9.13
C ASP A 100 11.72 -2.76 -8.31
N ILE A 101 10.83 -3.48 -9.00
CA ILE A 101 9.97 -4.49 -8.39
C ILE A 101 10.74 -5.71 -7.89
N TYR A 102 11.89 -6.02 -8.50
CA TYR A 102 12.71 -7.16 -8.12
C TYR A 102 13.52 -6.86 -6.87
N GLU A 103 14.03 -5.63 -6.72
CA GLU A 103 14.64 -5.15 -5.48
C GLU A 103 13.63 -5.14 -4.32
N LEU A 104 12.39 -4.73 -4.61
CA LEU A 104 11.31 -4.77 -3.64
C LEU A 104 10.99 -6.22 -3.23
N GLU A 105 10.83 -7.14 -4.19
CA GLU A 105 10.60 -8.57 -3.91
C GLU A 105 11.75 -9.18 -3.08
N LYS A 106 13.00 -8.87 -3.42
CA LYS A 106 14.20 -9.30 -2.68
C LYS A 106 14.15 -8.82 -1.24
N PHE A 107 13.68 -7.60 -0.98
CA PHE A 107 13.45 -7.11 0.38
C PHE A 107 12.42 -7.97 1.13
N TYR A 108 11.23 -8.20 0.56
CA TYR A 108 10.18 -9.01 1.21
C TYR A 108 10.68 -10.42 1.57
N ASN A 109 11.35 -11.09 0.63
CA ASN A 109 11.92 -12.41 0.84
C ASN A 109 12.98 -12.41 1.97
N LYS A 110 13.85 -11.39 1.99
CA LYS A 110 14.90 -11.26 3.02
C LYS A 110 14.31 -11.12 4.43
N VAL A 111 13.19 -10.43 4.58
CA VAL A 111 12.56 -10.21 5.89
C VAL A 111 11.53 -11.29 6.25
N GLY A 112 11.35 -12.31 5.40
CA GLY A 112 10.40 -13.40 5.60
C GLY A 112 8.94 -12.96 5.49
N ALA A 113 8.66 -11.81 4.87
CA ALA A 113 7.31 -11.31 4.67
C ALA A 113 6.76 -11.68 3.29
N LYS A 114 5.45 -11.89 3.19
CA LYS A 114 4.79 -12.15 1.91
C LYS A 114 4.48 -10.83 1.21
N MET A 115 5.07 -10.64 0.03
CA MET A 115 4.71 -9.53 -0.86
C MET A 115 3.25 -9.66 -1.32
N LYS A 116 2.57 -8.50 -1.41
CA LYS A 116 1.21 -8.42 -1.95
C LYS A 116 1.15 -9.06 -3.32
N VAL A 117 0.15 -9.90 -3.55
CA VAL A 117 -0.01 -10.62 -4.83
C VAL A 117 -0.09 -9.65 -6.01
N SER A 118 -0.75 -8.51 -5.82
CA SER A 118 -0.87 -7.44 -6.82
C SER A 118 0.46 -6.80 -7.23
N TRP A 119 1.52 -7.00 -6.46
CA TRP A 119 2.84 -6.40 -6.72
C TRP A 119 3.88 -7.42 -7.17
N ARG A 120 3.59 -8.71 -7.12
CA ARG A 120 4.59 -9.73 -7.47
C ARG A 120 5.01 -9.59 -8.95
N PRO A 121 6.32 -9.67 -9.27
CA PRO A 121 6.80 -9.60 -10.64
C PRO A 121 6.21 -10.70 -11.52
N GLY A 122 5.84 -10.37 -12.75
CA GLY A 122 5.35 -11.36 -13.74
C GLY A 122 3.96 -11.95 -13.44
N THR A 123 3.46 -11.84 -12.21
CA THR A 123 2.04 -12.05 -11.93
C THR A 123 1.33 -10.75 -12.25
N GLY A 124 0.83 -10.63 -13.49
CA GLY A 124 -0.16 -9.59 -13.79
C GLY A 124 -1.21 -9.60 -12.69
N ASN A 125 -1.55 -8.42 -12.17
CA ASN A 125 -2.45 -8.24 -11.03
C ASN A 125 -3.65 -9.17 -11.24
N PRO A 126 -3.85 -10.25 -10.46
CA PRO A 126 -4.68 -11.37 -10.92
C PRO A 126 -6.16 -11.02 -11.10
N GLY A 127 -6.56 -9.82 -10.69
CA GLY A 127 -7.87 -9.25 -10.97
C GLY A 127 -7.87 -7.99 -11.84
N PHE A 128 -6.75 -7.38 -12.24
CA PHE A 128 -6.75 -6.06 -12.90
C PHE A 128 -5.75 -5.93 -14.07
N VAL A 129 -6.22 -5.40 -15.20
CA VAL A 129 -5.42 -5.04 -16.39
C VAL A 129 -5.63 -3.58 -16.76
N PRO A 130 -4.65 -2.91 -17.42
CA PRO A 130 -4.86 -1.56 -17.93
C PRO A 130 -6.14 -1.45 -18.77
N ASN A 131 -6.92 -0.39 -18.55
CA ASN A 131 -8.10 -0.11 -19.38
C ASN A 131 -7.69 0.77 -20.59
N PRO A 132 -7.66 0.23 -21.82
CA PRO A 132 -7.29 1.02 -23.00
C PRO A 132 -8.30 2.13 -23.32
N GLU A 133 -9.55 2.01 -22.89
CA GLU A 133 -10.61 3.00 -23.11
C GLU A 133 -10.58 4.14 -22.09
N LYS A 134 -9.88 3.97 -20.96
CA LYS A 134 -9.74 4.97 -19.89
C LYS A 134 -8.32 4.98 -19.32
N PRO A 135 -7.43 5.82 -19.86
CA PRO A 135 -6.06 5.95 -19.38
C PRO A 135 -6.00 6.21 -17.86
N GLY A 136 -5.08 5.54 -17.17
CA GLY A 136 -4.94 5.64 -15.70
C GLY A 136 -5.85 4.70 -14.88
N MET A 137 -6.79 4.02 -15.52
CA MET A 137 -7.64 3.01 -14.87
C MET A 137 -7.15 1.58 -15.14
N ALA A 138 -7.35 0.70 -14.17
CA ALA A 138 -7.16 -0.74 -14.28
C ALA A 138 -8.52 -1.44 -14.18
N ARG A 139 -8.97 -2.08 -15.28
CA ARG A 139 -10.23 -2.83 -15.37
C ARG A 139 -10.04 -4.27 -14.93
N PHE A 140 -11.13 -4.93 -14.58
CA PHE A 140 -11.06 -6.32 -14.15
C PHE A 140 -10.60 -7.29 -15.25
N SER A 141 -9.62 -8.14 -14.97
CA SER A 141 -9.28 -9.29 -15.83
C SER A 141 -9.79 -10.58 -15.22
N TRP A 142 -10.66 -11.28 -15.94
CA TRP A 142 -10.98 -12.68 -15.63
C TRP A 142 -9.89 -13.56 -16.24
N LYS A 143 -9.20 -14.35 -15.42
CA LYS A 143 -8.67 -15.62 -15.93
C LYS A 143 -9.87 -16.57 -15.97
N LYS A 144 -10.22 -17.04 -17.17
CA LYS A 144 -11.14 -18.18 -17.35
C LYS A 144 -10.50 -19.44 -16.77
#